data_AF-A0A6M3J864-F1
#
_entry.id   AF-A0A6M3J864-F1
#
_cell.length_a   1.000
_cell.length_b   1.000
_cell.length_c   1.000
_cell.angle_alpha   90.00
_cell.angle_beta   90.00
_cell.angle_gamma   90.00
#
_symmetry.space_group_name_H-M   'P 1'
#
loop_
_entity.id
_entity.type
_entity.pdbx_description
1 polymer ?
#
loop_
_entity_poly.entity_id
_entity_poly.type
_entity_poly.pdbx_seq_one_letter_code
_entity_poly.pdbx_strand_id
1 'polypeptide(L)'
;MTITLTTVAIIAAVIIIALLGLAWLACMGAMRARTNGYDQGYSDAKRSYSTEISRLEEQSNRASARLHQAQRDRETILQDADRRLATYAGRTYLHTDLATLHRAAKQLIAAGTTFNNLNHLCVVNLTDQARFVVDVAGELQQVIKRVEPHFQGAKPVPATEAEAATLEAAAWADTGANGKSWLVYGPEGCGKTRDAGVIAQALGLTEIVDNWHPGQPVPRTKALVLTNVPGPHDAFNRRELSYTQAMSLVAAKGTAQGDAA
;
A
#
# COMPACT_ATOMS: atom_id res chain seq x y z
N MET A 1 -29.62 -120.66 -19.87
CA MET A 1 -30.30 -119.54 -20.56
C MET A 1 -29.29 -118.91 -21.50
N THR A 2 -29.24 -119.37 -22.76
CA THR A 2 -28.23 -118.94 -23.74
C THR A 2 -28.68 -117.64 -24.39
N ILE A 3 -28.11 -116.52 -23.96
CA ILE A 3 -28.28 -115.25 -24.64
C ILE A 3 -27.61 -115.39 -26.01
N THR A 4 -28.39 -115.30 -27.08
CA THR A 4 -27.88 -115.40 -28.45
C THR A 4 -27.05 -114.17 -28.79
N LEU A 5 -25.95 -114.35 -29.54
CA LEU A 5 -25.03 -113.27 -29.92
C LEU A 5 -25.75 -112.05 -30.55
N THR A 6 -26.86 -112.31 -31.25
CA THR A 6 -27.73 -111.31 -31.88
C THR A 6 -28.41 -110.37 -30.90
N THR A 7 -28.86 -110.84 -29.74
CA THR A 7 -29.52 -109.99 -28.72
C THR A 7 -28.52 -109.05 -28.04
N VAL A 8 -27.28 -109.52 -27.82
CA VAL A 8 -26.20 -108.67 -27.29
C VAL A 8 -25.82 -107.58 -28.31
N ALA A 9 -25.75 -107.94 -29.60
CA ALA A 9 -25.44 -107.00 -30.67
C ALA A 9 -26.49 -105.87 -30.80
N ILE A 10 -27.79 -106.20 -30.67
CA ILE A 10 -28.87 -105.21 -30.74
C ILE A 10 -28.82 -104.27 -29.53
N ILE A 11 -28.63 -104.79 -28.32
CA ILE A 11 -28.52 -103.96 -27.11
C ILE A 11 -27.30 -103.03 -27.20
N ALA A 12 -26.16 -103.52 -27.66
CA ALA A 12 -24.97 -102.71 -27.87
C ALA A 12 -25.21 -101.59 -28.91
N ALA A 13 -25.89 -101.89 -30.02
CA ALA A 13 -26.23 -100.89 -31.02
C ALA A 13 -27.14 -99.78 -30.48
N VAL A 14 -28.16 -100.12 -29.69
CA VAL A 14 -29.05 -99.15 -29.06
C VAL A 14 -28.29 -98.25 -28.07
N ILE A 15 -27.39 -98.84 -27.28
CA ILE A 15 -26.55 -98.07 -26.34
C ILE A 15 -25.64 -97.10 -27.11
N ILE A 16 -25.00 -97.54 -28.20
CA ILE A 16 -24.14 -96.68 -29.02
C ILE A 16 -24.95 -95.52 -29.61
N ILE A 17 -26.15 -95.77 -30.14
CA ILE A 17 -27.01 -94.71 -30.69
C ILE A 17 -27.43 -93.72 -29.58
N ALA A 18 -27.78 -94.22 -28.39
CA ALA A 18 -28.13 -93.36 -27.26
C ALA A 18 -26.94 -92.48 -26.82
N LEU A 19 -25.73 -93.05 -26.75
CA LEU A 19 -24.51 -92.32 -26.42
C LEU A 19 -24.15 -91.27 -27.47
N LEU A 20 -24.30 -91.58 -28.77
CA LEU A 20 -24.11 -90.62 -29.85
C LEU A 20 -25.12 -89.47 -29.79
N GLY A 21 -26.39 -89.77 -29.50
CA GLY A 21 -27.44 -88.76 -29.31
C GLY A 21 -27.14 -87.83 -28.13
N LEU A 22 -26.67 -88.38 -27.01
CA LEU A 22 -26.32 -87.62 -25.81
C LEU A 22 -25.08 -86.75 -26.04
N ALA A 23 -24.07 -87.27 -26.74
CA ALA A 23 -22.88 -86.51 -27.16
C ALA A 23 -23.23 -85.34 -28.08
N TRP A 24 -24.14 -85.54 -29.04
CA TRP A 24 -24.60 -84.46 -29.91
C TRP A 24 -25.36 -83.38 -29.15
N LEU A 25 -26.23 -83.77 -28.21
CA LEU A 25 -27.01 -82.84 -27.39
C LEU A 25 -26.10 -82.01 -26.47
N ALA A 26 -25.07 -82.63 -25.88
CA ALA A 26 -24.04 -81.93 -25.11
C ALA A 26 -23.23 -80.95 -25.98
N CYS A 27 -22.86 -81.34 -27.19
CA CYS A 27 -22.12 -80.48 -28.13
C CYS A 27 -22.95 -79.26 -28.55
N MET A 28 -24.23 -79.46 -28.89
CA MET A 28 -25.16 -78.37 -29.19
C MET A 28 -25.38 -77.42 -28.00
N GLY A 29 -25.48 -77.96 -26.78
CA GLY A 29 -25.56 -77.15 -25.57
C GLY A 29 -24.32 -76.27 -25.37
N ALA A 30 -23.14 -76.84 -25.57
CA ALA A 30 -21.87 -76.11 -25.45
C ALA A 30 -21.72 -75.01 -26.52
N MET A 31 -22.15 -75.26 -27.76
CA MET A 31 -22.13 -74.24 -28.82
C MET A 31 -23.07 -73.07 -28.51
N ARG A 32 -24.31 -73.35 -28.06
CA ARG A 32 -25.26 -72.30 -27.65
C ARG A 32 -24.76 -71.51 -26.44
N ALA A 33 -24.11 -72.16 -25.49
CA ALA A 33 -23.52 -71.47 -24.34
C ALA A 33 -22.38 -70.52 -24.76
N ARG A 34 -21.55 -70.92 -25.74
CA ARG A 34 -20.49 -70.05 -26.28
C ARG A 34 -21.04 -68.84 -27.02
N THR A 35 -22.03 -69.02 -27.90
CA THR A 35 -22.64 -67.91 -28.64
C THR A 35 -23.37 -66.96 -27.70
N ASN A 36 -24.19 -67.49 -26.80
CA ASN A 36 -24.94 -66.68 -25.85
C ASN A 36 -24.00 -65.96 -24.87
N GLY A 37 -22.91 -66.61 -24.43
CA GLY A 37 -21.90 -65.98 -23.58
C GLY A 37 -21.14 -64.87 -24.30
N TYR A 38 -20.84 -65.03 -25.60
CA TYR A 38 -20.22 -63.99 -26.41
C TYR A 38 -21.15 -62.76 -26.58
N ASP A 39 -22.42 -62.99 -26.90
CA ASP A 39 -23.40 -61.92 -27.07
C ASP A 39 -23.69 -61.18 -25.75
N GLN A 40 -23.82 -61.93 -24.65
CA GLN A 40 -23.99 -61.36 -23.30
C GLN A 40 -22.78 -60.51 -22.92
N GLY A 41 -21.57 -61.05 -23.03
CA GLY A 41 -20.33 -60.32 -22.73
C GLY A 41 -20.14 -59.08 -23.59
N TYR A 42 -20.45 -59.15 -24.89
CA TYR A 42 -20.41 -58.00 -25.78
C TYR A 42 -21.43 -56.92 -25.39
N SER A 43 -22.66 -57.32 -25.07
CA SER A 43 -23.71 -56.39 -24.67
C SER A 43 -23.43 -55.73 -23.32
N ASP A 44 -22.86 -56.46 -22.37
CA ASP A 44 -22.49 -55.94 -21.05
C ASP A 44 -21.28 -55.00 -21.13
N ALA A 45 -20.28 -55.34 -21.94
CA ALA A 45 -19.17 -54.43 -22.24
C ALA A 45 -19.70 -53.13 -22.87
N LYS A 46 -20.59 -53.23 -23.86
CA LYS A 46 -21.20 -52.05 -24.51
C LYS A 46 -21.97 -51.18 -23.53
N ARG A 47 -22.76 -51.78 -22.63
CA ARG A 47 -23.50 -51.05 -21.57
C ARG A 47 -22.56 -50.36 -20.59
N SER A 48 -21.49 -51.03 -20.19
CA SER A 48 -20.46 -50.48 -19.31
C SER A 48 -19.83 -49.24 -19.94
N TYR A 49 -19.38 -49.32 -21.21
CA TYR A 49 -18.82 -48.18 -21.92
C TYR A 49 -19.82 -47.02 -22.07
N SER A 50 -21.08 -47.30 -22.42
CA SER A 50 -22.09 -46.23 -22.52
C SER A 50 -22.34 -45.54 -21.17
N THR A 51 -22.28 -46.30 -20.07
CA THR A 51 -22.44 -45.75 -18.72
C THR A 51 -21.25 -44.87 -18.36
N GLU A 52 -20.04 -45.30 -18.69
CA GLU A 52 -18.83 -44.54 -18.41
C GLU A 52 -18.75 -43.25 -19.24
N ILE A 53 -19.11 -43.31 -20.53
CA ILE A 53 -19.23 -42.12 -21.39
C ILE A 53 -20.22 -41.12 -20.79
N SER A 54 -21.41 -41.60 -20.38
CA SER A 54 -22.43 -40.74 -19.78
C SER A 54 -21.94 -40.08 -18.47
N ARG A 55 -21.17 -40.82 -17.65
CA ARG A 55 -20.57 -40.29 -16.42
C ARG A 55 -19.52 -39.22 -16.72
N LEU A 56 -18.66 -39.45 -17.71
CA LEU A 56 -17.62 -38.49 -18.10
C LEU A 56 -18.22 -37.22 -18.70
N GLU A 57 -19.26 -37.35 -19.53
CA GLU A 57 -20.02 -36.21 -20.05
C GLU A 57 -20.67 -35.40 -18.91
N GLU A 58 -21.29 -36.09 -17.95
CA GLU A 58 -21.87 -35.42 -16.79
C GLU A 58 -20.81 -34.70 -15.93
N GLN A 59 -19.65 -35.33 -15.72
CA GLN A 59 -18.54 -34.70 -15.01
C GLN A 59 -18.00 -33.47 -15.75
N SER A 60 -17.83 -33.55 -17.07
CA SER A 60 -17.40 -32.44 -17.92
C SER A 60 -18.39 -31.27 -17.88
N ASN A 61 -19.69 -31.57 -17.97
CA ASN A 61 -20.75 -30.57 -17.89
C ASN A 61 -20.78 -29.88 -16.51
N ARG A 62 -20.64 -30.66 -15.43
CA ARG A 62 -20.55 -30.12 -14.07
C ARG A 62 -19.30 -29.24 -13.88
N ALA A 63 -18.16 -29.64 -14.44
CA ALA A 63 -16.94 -28.84 -14.37
C ALA A 63 -17.09 -27.51 -15.11
N SER A 64 -17.67 -27.54 -16.31
CA SER A 64 -17.94 -26.33 -17.11
C SER A 64 -18.93 -25.40 -16.41
N ALA A 65 -20.00 -25.95 -15.82
CA ALA A 65 -20.97 -25.17 -15.06
C ALA A 65 -20.34 -24.46 -13.85
N ARG A 66 -19.45 -25.14 -13.12
CA ARG A 66 -18.70 -24.55 -12.00
C ARG A 66 -17.79 -23.41 -12.45
N LEU A 67 -17.12 -23.55 -13.59
CA LEU A 67 -16.28 -22.48 -14.15
C LEU A 67 -17.12 -21.26 -14.53
N HIS A 68 -18.24 -21.45 -15.21
CA HIS A 68 -19.14 -20.34 -15.56
C HIS A 68 -19.76 -19.67 -14.34
N GLN A 69 -20.03 -20.42 -13.27
CA GLN A 69 -20.48 -19.85 -12.02
C GLN A 69 -19.37 -19.02 -11.37
N ALA A 70 -18.16 -19.56 -11.25
CA ALA A 70 -17.02 -18.83 -10.69
C ALA A 70 -16.68 -17.56 -11.50
N GLN A 71 -16.85 -17.58 -12.82
CA GLN A 71 -16.69 -16.40 -13.67
C GLN A 71 -17.74 -15.32 -13.34
N ARG A 72 -19.02 -15.69 -13.24
CA ARG A 72 -20.09 -14.76 -12.86
C ARG A 72 -19.89 -14.16 -11.46
N ASP A 73 -19.45 -14.98 -10.51
CA ASP A 73 -19.14 -14.51 -9.15
C ASP A 73 -18.00 -13.50 -9.17
N ARG A 74 -16.93 -13.75 -9.94
CA ARG A 74 -15.82 -12.81 -10.12
C ARG A 74 -16.27 -11.51 -10.78
N GLU A 75 -17.08 -11.56 -11.83
CA GLU A 75 -17.62 -10.37 -12.49
C GLU A 75 -18.46 -9.53 -11.53
N THR A 76 -19.27 -10.19 -10.69
CA THR A 76 -20.08 -9.49 -9.67
C THR A 76 -19.19 -8.76 -8.66
N ILE A 77 -18.12 -9.41 -8.20
CA ILE A 77 -17.14 -8.80 -7.28
C ILE A 77 -16.42 -7.62 -7.95
N LEU A 78 -16.03 -7.77 -9.21
CA LEU A 78 -15.38 -6.70 -9.98
C LEU A 78 -16.32 -5.51 -10.16
N GLN A 79 -17.59 -5.73 -10.48
CA GLN A 79 -18.58 -4.67 -10.60
C GLN A 79 -18.84 -3.94 -9.26
N ASP A 80 -18.88 -4.66 -8.14
CA ASP A 80 -18.99 -4.03 -6.82
C ASP A 80 -17.74 -3.21 -6.49
N ALA A 81 -16.55 -3.74 -6.78
CA ALA A 81 -15.29 -3.02 -6.60
C ALA A 81 -15.22 -1.76 -7.46
N ASP A 82 -15.61 -1.85 -8.74
CA ASP A 82 -15.66 -0.71 -9.66
C ASP A 82 -16.69 0.32 -9.21
N ARG A 83 -17.86 -0.10 -8.72
CA ARG A 83 -18.87 0.82 -8.15
C ARG A 83 -18.33 1.57 -6.94
N ARG A 84 -17.59 0.89 -6.06
CA ARG A 84 -16.92 1.52 -4.91
C ARG A 84 -15.83 2.47 -5.39
N LEU A 85 -14.96 2.03 -6.29
CA LEU A 85 -13.91 2.87 -6.87
C LEU A 85 -14.50 4.10 -7.55
N ALA A 86 -15.59 3.99 -8.29
CA ALA A 86 -16.28 5.13 -8.90
C ALA A 86 -16.83 6.10 -7.84
N THR A 87 -17.35 5.59 -6.73
CA THR A 87 -17.80 6.42 -5.59
C THR A 87 -16.64 7.18 -4.94
N TYR A 88 -15.48 6.53 -4.81
CA TYR A 88 -14.27 7.14 -4.26
C TYR A 88 -13.53 8.04 -5.24
N ALA A 89 -13.54 7.74 -6.54
CA ALA A 89 -12.94 8.54 -7.59
C ALA A 89 -13.77 9.79 -7.91
N GLY A 90 -15.10 9.68 -7.81
CA GLY A 90 -16.02 10.82 -7.92
C GLY A 90 -15.89 11.80 -6.74
N ARG A 91 -15.33 11.35 -5.61
CA ARG A 91 -14.73 12.25 -4.61
C ARG A 91 -13.34 12.59 -5.10
N THR A 92 -13.24 13.58 -5.99
CA THR A 92 -11.98 14.29 -6.18
C THR A 92 -11.55 14.78 -4.81
N TYR A 93 -10.59 14.10 -4.18
CA TYR A 93 -9.86 14.63 -3.04
C TYR A 93 -9.25 15.92 -3.53
N LEU A 94 -9.91 17.01 -3.19
CA LEU A 94 -9.58 18.33 -3.68
C LEU A 94 -8.39 18.80 -2.82
N HIS A 95 -7.55 19.70 -3.33
CA HIS A 95 -6.50 20.34 -2.52
C HIS A 95 -7.02 20.89 -1.18
N THR A 96 -8.32 21.19 -1.08
CA THR A 96 -8.98 21.57 0.17
C THR A 96 -8.89 20.48 1.24
N ASP A 97 -8.98 19.21 0.88
CA ASP A 97 -8.91 18.11 1.85
C ASP A 97 -7.48 17.98 2.40
N LEU A 98 -6.47 18.08 1.53
CA LEU A 98 -5.07 18.09 1.96
C LEU A 98 -4.78 19.34 2.82
N ALA A 99 -5.33 20.50 2.46
CA ALA A 99 -5.22 21.72 3.26
C ALA A 99 -5.91 21.60 4.63
N THR A 100 -7.10 20.98 4.69
CA THR A 100 -7.80 20.71 5.96
C THR A 100 -7.03 19.72 6.82
N LEU A 101 -6.42 18.69 6.25
CA LEU A 101 -5.54 17.75 6.96
C LEU A 101 -4.29 18.46 7.50
N HIS A 102 -3.64 19.32 6.71
CA HIS A 102 -2.54 20.15 7.19
C HIS A 102 -2.96 21.07 8.34
N ARG A 103 -4.13 21.70 8.23
CA ARG A 103 -4.69 22.57 9.27
C ARG A 103 -4.96 21.77 10.55
N ALA A 104 -5.55 20.58 10.44
CA ALA A 104 -5.80 19.69 11.55
C ALA A 104 -4.49 19.24 12.23
N ALA A 105 -3.47 18.85 11.47
CA ALA A 105 -2.15 18.51 12.04
C ALA A 105 -1.54 19.67 12.82
N LYS A 106 -1.61 20.91 12.28
CA LYS A 106 -1.11 22.11 12.98
C LYS A 106 -1.89 22.39 14.26
N GLN A 107 -3.22 22.26 14.22
CA GLN A 107 -4.07 22.44 15.40
C GLN A 107 -3.77 21.39 16.49
N LEU A 108 -3.53 20.13 16.10
CA LEU A 108 -3.13 19.08 17.03
C LEU A 108 -1.78 19.40 17.68
N ILE A 109 -0.78 19.83 16.90
CA ILE A 109 0.51 20.25 17.47
C ILE A 109 0.33 21.40 18.45
N ALA A 110 -0.46 22.42 18.08
CA ALA A 110 -0.76 23.54 18.97
C ALA A 110 -1.43 23.05 20.26
N ALA A 111 -2.45 22.19 20.18
CA ALA A 111 -3.10 21.61 21.34
C ALA A 111 -2.13 20.80 22.22
N GLY A 112 -1.24 20.01 21.62
CA GLY A 112 -0.20 19.28 22.34
C GLY A 112 0.75 20.21 23.11
N THR A 113 1.14 21.34 22.50
CA THR A 113 1.95 22.35 23.21
C THR A 113 1.17 23.01 24.35
N THR A 114 -0.13 23.29 24.17
CA THR A 114 -0.98 23.82 25.24
C THR A 114 -1.11 22.83 26.40
N PHE A 115 -1.33 21.54 26.12
CA PHE A 115 -1.39 20.51 27.15
C PHE A 115 -0.08 20.38 27.92
N ASN A 116 1.07 20.42 27.24
CA ASN A 116 2.37 20.43 27.90
C ASN A 116 2.56 21.66 28.79
N ASN A 117 2.13 22.84 28.33
CA ASN A 117 2.23 24.07 29.12
C ASN A 117 1.31 24.03 30.36
N LEU A 118 0.09 23.50 30.23
CA LEU A 118 -0.85 23.33 31.34
C LEU A 118 -0.36 22.29 32.36
N ASN A 119 0.30 21.23 31.89
CA ASN A 119 0.95 20.24 32.74
C ASN A 119 2.11 20.85 33.54
N HIS A 120 2.95 21.67 32.87
CA HIS A 120 4.06 22.36 33.53
C HIS A 120 3.61 23.42 34.55
N LEU A 121 2.41 23.97 34.38
CA LEU A 121 1.78 24.88 35.36
C LEU A 121 1.11 24.13 36.52
N CYS A 122 1.25 22.80 36.61
CA CYS A 122 0.67 21.93 37.64
C CYS A 122 -0.86 22.05 37.79
N VAL A 123 -1.56 22.50 36.75
CA VAL A 123 -3.01 22.73 36.83
C VAL A 123 -3.79 21.43 36.65
N VAL A 124 -3.34 20.54 35.75
CA VAL A 124 -3.94 19.22 35.47
C VAL A 124 -2.87 18.29 34.91
N ASN A 125 -2.84 17.02 35.35
CA ASN A 125 -1.92 16.01 34.78
C ASN A 125 -2.46 15.53 33.42
N LEU A 126 -1.94 16.13 32.35
CA LEU A 126 -2.37 15.91 30.96
C LEU A 126 -1.29 15.21 30.11
N THR A 127 -0.37 14.51 30.76
CA THR A 127 0.82 13.93 30.13
C THR A 127 0.45 12.93 29.03
N ASP A 128 -0.59 12.12 29.25
CA ASP A 128 -1.01 11.10 28.28
C ASP A 128 -1.76 11.72 27.09
N GLN A 129 -2.58 12.75 27.33
CA GLN A 129 -3.25 13.49 26.25
C GLN A 129 -2.25 14.24 25.38
N ALA A 130 -1.22 14.85 25.98
CA ALA A 130 -0.17 15.54 25.24
C ALA A 130 0.62 14.58 24.34
N ARG A 131 0.96 13.38 24.83
CA ARG A 131 1.63 12.34 24.03
C ARG A 131 0.75 11.85 22.89
N PHE A 132 -0.49 11.47 23.18
CA PHE A 132 -1.43 10.98 22.17
C PHE A 132 -1.62 11.97 21.03
N VAL A 133 -1.77 13.26 21.34
CA VAL A 133 -1.96 14.31 20.33
C VAL A 133 -0.72 14.50 19.46
N VAL A 134 0.49 14.40 20.03
CA VAL A 134 1.74 14.48 19.27
C VAL A 134 1.91 13.25 18.36
N ASP A 135 1.60 12.06 18.84
CA ASP A 135 1.67 10.82 18.07
C ASP A 135 0.70 10.85 16.88
N VAL A 136 -0.57 11.20 17.13
CA VAL A 136 -1.59 11.33 16.07
C VAL A 136 -1.21 12.42 15.07
N ALA A 137 -0.66 13.55 15.51
CA ALA A 137 -0.18 14.59 14.60
C ALA A 137 0.99 14.09 13.73
N GLY A 138 1.91 13.29 14.31
CA GLY A 138 3.01 12.67 13.59
C GLY A 138 2.55 11.67 12.53
N GLU A 139 1.61 10.79 12.89
CA GLU A 139 1.00 9.85 11.95
C GLU A 139 0.26 10.57 10.82
N LEU A 140 -0.52 11.60 11.14
CA LEU A 140 -1.23 12.40 10.13
C LEU A 140 -0.25 13.06 9.15
N GLN A 141 0.87 13.60 9.64
CA GLN A 141 1.92 14.18 8.79
C GLN A 141 2.60 13.14 7.90
N GLN A 142 2.82 11.91 8.38
CA GLN A 142 3.37 10.84 7.55
C GLN A 142 2.39 10.43 6.44
N VAL A 143 1.10 10.36 6.74
CA VAL A 143 0.05 10.12 5.74
C VAL A 143 0.03 11.25 4.71
N ILE A 144 0.05 12.51 5.14
CA ILE A 144 0.09 13.66 4.22
C ILE A 144 1.30 13.57 3.30
N LYS A 145 2.52 13.36 3.83
CA LYS A 145 3.75 13.23 3.01
C LYS A 145 3.69 12.09 2.00
N ARG A 146 2.99 10.99 2.33
CA ARG A 146 2.84 9.84 1.43
C ARG A 146 1.88 10.15 0.29
N VAL A 147 0.81 10.91 0.57
CA VAL A 147 -0.26 11.16 -0.41
C VAL A 147 0.02 12.41 -1.25
N GLU A 148 0.73 13.41 -0.72
CA GLU A 148 1.16 14.64 -1.39
C GLU A 148 1.74 14.44 -2.81
N PRO A 149 2.69 13.51 -3.08
CA PRO A 149 3.24 13.33 -4.43
C PRO A 149 2.24 12.78 -5.45
N HIS A 150 1.12 12.20 -5.01
CA HIS A 150 0.08 11.68 -5.88
C HIS A 150 -0.91 12.75 -6.35
N PHE A 151 -0.84 13.97 -5.80
CA PHE A 151 -1.61 15.12 -6.25
C PHE A 151 -0.81 15.97 -7.25
N GLN A 152 -0.60 15.46 -8.47
CA GLN A 152 0.03 16.23 -9.54
C GLN A 152 -1.00 17.08 -10.30
N GLY A 153 -0.78 18.41 -10.39
CA GLY A 153 -1.30 19.18 -11.53
C GLY A 153 -2.17 20.42 -11.28
N ALA A 154 -2.32 20.94 -10.06
CA ALA A 154 -2.86 22.29 -9.89
C ALA A 154 -1.99 23.09 -8.93
N LYS A 155 -1.41 24.17 -9.45
CA LYS A 155 -0.79 25.26 -8.68
C LYS A 155 -1.70 25.55 -7.47
N PRO A 156 -1.17 25.72 -6.24
CA PRO A 156 -2.01 26.09 -5.10
C PRO A 156 -2.86 27.29 -5.53
N VAL A 157 -4.17 27.11 -5.56
CA VAL A 157 -5.09 28.22 -5.83
C VAL A 157 -4.78 29.24 -4.75
N PRO A 158 -4.44 30.50 -5.13
CA PRO A 158 -4.15 31.52 -4.13
C PRO A 158 -5.36 31.62 -3.23
N ALA A 159 -5.12 31.42 -1.93
CA ALA A 159 -6.11 31.57 -0.88
C ALA A 159 -6.87 32.88 -1.12
N THR A 160 -8.19 32.83 -1.08
CA THR A 160 -9.08 33.99 -1.13
C THR A 160 -8.52 35.08 -0.20
N GLU A 161 -8.62 36.38 -0.53
CA GLU A 161 -7.98 37.47 0.24
C GLU A 161 -8.23 37.40 1.76
N ALA A 162 -9.39 36.89 2.19
CA ALA A 162 -9.72 36.61 3.58
C ALA A 162 -8.91 35.44 4.20
N GLU A 163 -8.66 34.38 3.42
CA GLU A 163 -7.83 33.26 3.82
C GLU A 163 -6.33 33.59 3.77
N ALA A 164 -5.89 34.42 2.82
CA ALA A 164 -4.54 34.98 2.79
C ALA A 164 -4.27 35.83 4.04
N ALA A 165 -5.24 36.64 4.48
CA ALA A 165 -5.14 37.41 5.72
C ALA A 165 -5.11 36.52 6.98
N THR A 166 -5.84 35.40 7.01
CA THR A 166 -5.74 34.44 8.12
C THR A 166 -4.47 33.59 8.09
N LEU A 167 -3.92 33.31 6.90
CA LEU A 167 -2.64 32.64 6.72
C LEU A 167 -1.47 33.59 7.02
N GLU A 168 -1.59 34.89 6.73
CA GLU A 168 -0.68 35.92 7.24
C GLU A 168 -0.82 36.03 8.74
N ALA A 169 -2.01 36.15 9.32
CA ALA A 169 -2.17 36.18 10.77
C ALA A 169 -1.64 34.90 11.47
N ALA A 170 -1.77 33.73 10.83
CA ALA A 170 -1.22 32.46 11.32
C ALA A 170 0.29 32.31 11.05
N ALA A 171 0.82 32.88 9.97
CA ALA A 171 2.26 32.97 9.70
C ALA A 171 2.93 33.98 10.63
N TRP A 172 2.22 35.04 11.03
CA TRP A 172 2.57 35.98 12.09
C TRP A 172 2.50 35.31 13.47
N ALA A 173 1.56 34.37 13.68
CA ALA A 173 1.52 33.53 14.88
C ALA A 173 2.61 32.44 14.91
N ASP A 174 3.05 31.91 13.76
CA ASP A 174 4.22 31.02 13.61
C ASP A 174 5.56 31.80 13.52
N THR A 175 5.48 33.13 13.43
CA THR A 175 6.53 34.07 13.89
C THR A 175 6.32 34.42 15.34
N GLY A 176 6.06 33.40 16.17
CA GLY A 176 6.38 33.47 17.58
C GLY A 176 7.80 34.01 17.74
N ALA A 177 7.95 35.01 18.60
CA ALA A 177 9.15 35.81 18.86
C ALA A 177 10.39 35.01 19.36
N ASN A 178 10.48 33.71 19.08
CA ASN A 178 11.56 32.80 19.47
C ASN A 178 12.05 32.00 18.26
N GLY A 179 12.68 32.69 17.30
CA GLY A 179 13.43 32.02 16.25
C GLY A 179 14.92 31.96 16.57
N LYS A 180 15.60 31.01 15.95
CA LYS A 180 16.99 30.66 16.26
C LYS A 180 17.96 31.64 15.59
N SER A 181 18.76 32.35 16.38
CA SER A 181 19.86 33.22 15.88
C SER A 181 21.01 32.44 15.27
N TRP A 182 21.70 33.05 14.30
CA TRP A 182 22.90 32.54 13.63
C TRP A 182 24.06 33.51 13.82
N LEU A 183 25.27 32.98 14.07
CA LEU A 183 26.49 33.76 14.23
C LEU A 183 27.36 33.64 12.99
N VAL A 184 27.80 34.78 12.45
CA VAL A 184 28.77 34.85 11.35
C VAL A 184 30.04 35.54 11.84
N TYR A 185 31.17 34.85 11.71
CA TYR A 185 32.48 35.38 12.11
C TYR A 185 33.44 35.55 10.92
N GLY A 186 34.37 36.49 11.04
CA GLY A 186 35.45 36.70 10.07
C GLY A 186 36.37 37.87 10.47
N PRO A 187 37.49 38.08 9.78
CA PRO A 187 38.42 39.18 10.08
C PRO A 187 37.81 40.55 9.78
N GLU A 188 38.24 41.59 10.50
CA GLU A 188 37.80 42.96 10.25
C GLU A 188 38.05 43.38 8.79
N GLY A 189 37.13 44.15 8.20
CA GLY A 189 37.24 44.59 6.81
C GLY A 189 36.79 43.55 5.75
N CYS A 190 36.36 42.34 6.12
CA CYS A 190 35.95 41.32 5.15
C CYS A 190 34.51 41.49 4.59
N GLY A 191 33.89 42.67 4.70
CA GLY A 191 32.59 42.96 4.08
C GLY A 191 31.34 42.44 4.83
N LYS A 192 31.49 41.83 6.01
CA LYS A 192 30.37 41.22 6.78
C LYS A 192 29.17 42.15 6.98
N THR A 193 29.42 43.39 7.40
CA THR A 193 28.37 44.41 7.61
C THR A 193 27.69 44.81 6.30
N ARG A 194 28.44 44.84 5.20
CA ARG A 194 27.92 45.19 3.86
C ARG A 194 27.00 44.10 3.31
N ASP A 195 27.34 42.84 3.54
CA ASP A 195 26.59 41.68 3.02
C ASP A 195 25.59 41.12 4.04
N ALA A 196 25.49 41.73 5.23
CA ALA A 196 24.64 41.29 6.32
C ALA A 196 23.16 41.15 5.89
N GLY A 197 22.66 42.10 5.10
CA GLY A 197 21.30 42.08 4.59
C GLY A 197 21.03 40.87 3.68
N VAL A 198 21.98 40.57 2.79
CA VAL A 198 21.87 39.46 1.85
C VAL A 198 21.96 38.11 2.58
N ILE A 199 22.86 38.01 3.56
CA ILE A 199 23.01 36.82 4.40
C ILE A 199 21.77 36.61 5.28
N ALA A 200 21.24 37.67 5.89
CA ALA A 200 20.03 37.60 6.70
C ALA A 200 18.83 37.16 5.85
N GLN A 201 18.68 37.72 4.64
CA GLN A 201 17.64 37.32 3.70
C GLN A 201 17.77 35.86 3.27
N ALA A 202 18.99 35.41 2.95
CA ALA A 202 19.24 34.01 2.59
C ALA A 202 18.94 33.04 3.75
N LEU A 203 19.14 33.45 5.00
CA LEU A 203 18.85 32.64 6.18
C LEU A 203 17.42 32.82 6.72
N GLY A 204 16.63 33.74 6.17
CA GLY A 204 15.28 34.05 6.65
C GLY A 204 15.26 34.72 8.03
N LEU A 205 16.28 35.53 8.32
CA LEU A 205 16.47 36.26 9.57
C LEU A 205 15.91 37.67 9.43
N THR A 206 15.27 38.15 10.49
CA THR A 206 14.53 39.44 10.50
C THR A 206 15.32 40.56 11.15
N GLU A 207 16.33 40.21 11.95
CA GLU A 207 17.11 41.17 12.74
C GLU A 207 18.60 40.97 12.44
N ILE A 208 19.38 42.05 12.47
CA ILE A 208 20.83 42.03 12.28
C ILE A 208 21.46 42.72 13.48
N VAL A 209 22.29 42.00 14.22
CA VAL A 209 23.06 42.50 15.36
C VAL A 209 24.53 42.51 14.94
N ASP A 210 25.04 43.69 14.63
CA ASP A 210 26.45 43.90 14.31
C ASP A 210 27.29 44.11 15.58
N ASN A 211 28.58 43.80 15.51
CA ASN A 211 29.56 43.98 16.59
C ASN A 211 29.25 43.22 17.90
N TRP A 212 28.77 41.98 17.80
CA TRP A 212 28.56 41.14 18.97
C TRP A 212 29.87 40.62 19.54
N HIS A 213 29.99 40.66 20.87
CA HIS A 213 31.17 40.21 21.62
C HIS A 213 30.84 39.05 22.57
N PRO A 214 31.78 38.11 22.78
CA PRO A 214 31.62 37.05 23.78
C PRO A 214 31.31 37.64 25.17
N GLY A 215 30.19 37.24 25.76
CA GLY A 215 29.69 37.77 27.04
C GLY A 215 28.47 38.69 26.92
N GLN A 216 28.14 39.16 25.71
CA GLN A 216 26.87 39.85 25.46
C GLN A 216 25.70 38.85 25.37
N PRO A 217 24.48 39.23 25.78
CA PRO A 217 23.33 38.36 25.69
C PRO A 217 23.06 37.95 24.24
N VAL A 218 22.84 36.66 24.01
CA VAL A 218 22.47 36.15 22.68
C VAL A 218 21.03 36.54 22.37
N PRO A 219 20.77 37.20 21.22
CA PRO A 219 19.40 37.47 20.80
C PRO A 219 18.60 36.17 20.70
N ARG A 220 17.42 36.14 21.34
CA ARG A 220 16.51 34.99 21.31
C ARG A 220 15.55 35.01 20.10
N THR A 221 15.61 36.08 19.33
CA THR A 221 14.85 36.36 18.11
C THR A 221 15.58 35.80 16.87
N LYS A 222 14.95 35.85 15.68
CA LYS A 222 15.59 35.44 14.40
C LYS A 222 16.67 36.44 13.97
N ALA A 223 17.76 36.56 14.73
CA ALA A 223 18.81 37.53 14.48
C ALA A 223 20.04 36.92 13.80
N LEU A 224 20.60 37.65 12.84
CA LEU A 224 21.94 37.45 12.32
C LEU A 224 22.92 38.21 13.21
N VAL A 225 23.81 37.51 13.87
CA VAL A 225 24.80 38.06 14.77
C VAL A 225 26.15 38.08 14.07
N LEU A 226 26.80 39.24 14.00
CA LEU A 226 28.10 39.40 13.38
C LEU A 226 29.17 39.60 14.45
N THR A 227 30.29 38.88 14.33
CA THR A 227 31.44 39.05 15.23
C THR A 227 32.76 39.06 14.48
N ASN A 228 33.73 39.80 15.02
CA ASN A 228 35.11 39.82 14.53
C ASN A 228 36.03 38.88 15.33
N VAL A 229 35.53 38.29 16.42
CA VAL A 229 36.31 37.42 17.29
C VAL A 229 36.24 35.99 16.75
N PRO A 230 37.37 35.33 16.44
CA PRO A 230 37.37 33.92 16.06
C PRO A 230 36.93 33.05 17.26
N GLY A 231 36.11 32.02 16.99
CA GLY A 231 35.54 31.13 18.00
C GLY A 231 36.55 30.21 18.71
N PRO A 232 36.06 29.32 19.60
CA PRO A 232 34.68 28.84 19.68
C PRO A 232 33.73 29.74 20.50
N HIS A 233 32.52 29.95 19.98
CA HIS A 233 31.46 30.70 20.66
C HIS A 233 30.42 29.72 21.22
N ASP A 234 30.54 29.35 22.50
CA ASP A 234 29.74 28.29 23.13
C ASP A 234 28.23 28.47 22.98
N ALA A 235 27.75 29.72 22.95
CA ALA A 235 26.34 30.03 22.78
C ALA A 235 25.79 29.75 21.37
N PHE A 236 26.66 29.59 20.37
CA PHE A 236 26.33 29.36 18.96
C PHE A 236 26.98 28.12 18.36
N ASN A 237 27.48 27.19 19.19
CA ASN A 237 28.32 26.04 18.79
C ASN A 237 27.73 25.15 17.65
N ARG A 238 26.42 25.18 17.40
CA ARG A 238 25.77 24.46 16.27
C ARG A 238 25.31 25.35 15.11
N ARG A 239 25.50 26.66 15.19
CA ARG A 239 24.95 27.70 14.29
C ARG A 239 25.95 28.84 14.06
N GLU A 240 27.21 28.47 14.01
CA GLU A 240 28.33 29.35 13.69
C GLU A 240 28.74 29.08 12.24
N LEU A 241 28.87 30.15 11.45
CA LEU A 241 29.30 30.10 10.05
C LEU A 241 30.46 31.07 9.84
N SER A 242 31.47 30.67 9.08
CA SER A 242 32.45 31.64 8.59
C SER A 242 31.79 32.54 7.54
N TYR A 243 32.28 33.78 7.38
CA TYR A 243 31.80 34.68 6.33
C TYR A 243 31.84 34.03 4.93
N THR A 244 32.89 33.25 4.64
CA THR A 244 33.02 32.52 3.37
C THR A 244 31.94 31.44 3.18
N GLN A 245 31.55 30.74 4.26
CA GLN A 245 30.45 29.77 4.24
C GLN A 245 29.08 30.45 4.13
N ALA A 246 28.91 31.61 4.76
CA ALA A 246 27.67 32.38 4.62
C ALA A 246 27.45 32.82 3.16
N MET A 247 28.49 33.27 2.48
CA MET A 247 28.41 33.69 1.07
C MET A 247 28.20 32.52 0.09
N SER A 248 28.71 31.33 0.38
CA SER A 248 28.42 30.16 -0.47
C SER A 248 26.95 29.74 -0.37
N LEU A 249 26.32 29.87 0.81
CA LEU A 249 24.89 29.64 0.99
C LEU A 249 24.03 30.67 0.25
N VAL A 250 24.45 31.94 0.28
CA VAL A 250 23.82 33.01 -0.51
C VAL A 250 23.86 32.69 -1.99
N ALA A 251 25.03 32.29 -2.52
CA ALA A 251 25.18 31.92 -3.93
C ALA A 251 24.34 30.68 -4.31
N ALA A 252 24.29 29.67 -3.44
CA ALA A 252 23.47 28.47 -3.65
C ALA A 252 21.97 28.77 -3.65
N LYS A 253 21.50 29.74 -2.86
CA LYS A 253 20.09 30.17 -2.89
C LYS A 253 19.77 31.08 -4.07
N GLY A 254 20.69 31.94 -4.48
CA GLY A 254 20.51 32.82 -5.64
C GLY A 254 20.29 32.04 -6.96
N THR A 255 20.96 30.89 -7.12
CA THR A 255 20.76 30.01 -8.29
C THR A 255 19.41 29.29 -8.26
N ALA A 256 18.99 28.78 -7.10
CA ALA A 256 17.68 28.12 -6.94
C ALA A 256 16.48 29.06 -7.19
N GLN A 257 16.67 30.37 -7.04
CA GLN A 257 15.62 31.38 -7.23
C GLN A 257 15.61 31.97 -8.65
N GLY A 258 16.69 31.79 -9.42
CA GLY A 258 16.81 32.20 -10.82
C GLY A 258 16.20 31.22 -11.82
N ASP A 259 16.14 29.93 -11.50
CA ASP A 259 15.48 28.89 -12.32
C ASP A 259 13.95 28.87 -12.19
N ALA A 260 13.39 29.82 -11.43
CA ALA A 260 11.95 29.99 -11.20
C ALA A 260 11.38 31.29 -11.82
N ALA A 261 12.13 31.94 -12.71
CA ALA A 261 11.73 33.17 -13.42
C ALA A 261 11.47 32.93 -14.91
#